data_AF-Q2KFK0-F1
#
_entry.id   AF-Q2KFK0-F1
#
_cell.length_a   1.000
_cell.length_b   1.000
_cell.length_c   1.000
_cell.angle_alpha   90.00
_cell.angle_beta   90.00
_cell.angle_gamma   90.00
#
_symmetry.space_group_name_H-M   'P 1'
#
loop_
_entity.id
_entity.type
_entity.pdbx_description
1 polymer ?
#
loop_
_entity_poly.entity_id
_entity_poly.type
_entity_poly.pdbx_seq_one_letter_code
_entity_poly.pdbx_strand_id
1 'polypeptide(L)'
;MGEASFQPNLLDLNFLRPGSLSLTSRGIEEEPTWQDSEVKTIEISLGLCPQPMSFQVRRFVPGENDALSRTWIDPGGRSRSTPLAPYAVADIPEAVSHIKQYIRNNSNCFVEAVRHSHPAVQLVYSCVADWLSELQHGNDSPKSQQLKLLEQYSQLWFGIRNTVGSSWLCGYETLGMEPIHEEGYPLHGKISTPRQVVQTVGCLLDHATRPLQAQFLQSLKAMLCADGNPSTLYTLFLVVFVLLHECEDICKDRERYARQNCMKASNTQYIL
;
A
#
# COMPACT_ATOMS: atom_id res chain seq x y z
N MET A 1 -14.17 40.90 -7.50
CA MET A 1 -13.44 39.63 -7.68
C MET A 1 -14.13 38.61 -6.80
N GLY A 2 -14.86 37.66 -7.39
CA GLY A 2 -15.57 36.63 -6.63
C GLY A 2 -14.58 35.58 -6.16
N GLU A 3 -14.52 35.36 -4.85
CA GLU A 3 -13.88 34.17 -4.28
C GLU A 3 -14.67 32.95 -4.77
N ALA A 4 -14.03 32.10 -5.57
CA ALA A 4 -14.60 30.80 -5.89
C ALA A 4 -14.65 29.99 -4.59
N SER A 5 -15.84 29.80 -4.03
CA SER A 5 -16.02 28.93 -2.87
C SER A 5 -15.70 27.50 -3.29
N PHE A 6 -14.55 26.98 -2.89
CA PHE A 6 -14.24 25.57 -3.04
C PHE A 6 -15.20 24.79 -2.12
N GLN A 7 -16.23 24.18 -2.71
CA GLN A 7 -17.10 23.23 -2.01
C GLN A 7 -16.59 21.83 -2.35
N PRO A 8 -15.84 21.16 -1.44
CA PRO A 8 -15.34 19.83 -1.70
C PRO A 8 -16.51 18.85 -1.87
N ASN A 9 -16.48 18.07 -2.95
CA ASN A 9 -17.39 16.98 -3.23
C ASN A 9 -16.72 15.66 -2.80
N LEU A 10 -17.53 14.64 -2.47
CA LEU A 10 -17.05 13.29 -2.15
C LEU A 10 -16.12 12.71 -3.22
N LEU A 11 -16.35 13.07 -4.49
CA LEU A 11 -15.53 12.63 -5.61
C LEU A 11 -14.13 13.29 -5.64
N ASP A 12 -13.91 14.35 -4.88
CA ASP A 12 -12.62 15.04 -4.77
C ASP A 12 -11.70 14.37 -3.72
N LEU A 13 -12.21 13.36 -2.99
CA LEU A 13 -11.40 12.60 -2.04
C LEU A 13 -10.30 11.82 -2.76
N ASN A 14 -9.06 11.97 -2.29
CA ASN A 14 -7.93 11.19 -2.75
C ASN A 14 -7.31 10.44 -1.57
N PHE A 15 -7.52 9.12 -1.54
CA PHE A 15 -6.93 8.21 -0.56
C PHE A 15 -5.55 7.72 -1.00
N LEU A 16 -5.18 7.93 -2.26
CA LEU A 16 -3.90 7.48 -2.80
C LEU A 16 -2.79 8.46 -2.45
N ARG A 17 -1.71 7.91 -1.92
CA ARG A 17 -0.43 8.63 -1.88
C ARG A 17 -0.04 8.97 -3.33
N PRO A 18 0.42 10.20 -3.62
CA PRO A 18 1.00 10.52 -4.92
C PRO A 18 2.04 9.47 -5.33
N GLY A 19 1.96 8.96 -6.56
CA GLY A 19 2.81 7.88 -7.06
C GLY A 19 4.30 8.24 -7.05
N SER A 20 5.14 7.22 -7.14
CA SER A 20 6.58 7.23 -6.82
C SER A 20 6.85 7.45 -5.33
N LEU A 21 7.51 6.48 -4.68
CA LEU A 21 8.06 6.69 -3.34
C LEU A 21 9.30 7.60 -3.38
N SER A 22 9.75 7.99 -4.58
CA SER A 22 10.95 8.78 -4.89
C SER A 22 12.16 8.25 -4.13
N LEU A 23 12.21 6.92 -3.97
CA LEU A 23 13.30 6.23 -3.30
C LEU A 23 14.55 6.22 -4.15
N THR A 24 14.37 6.28 -5.47
CA THR A 24 15.38 6.24 -6.53
C THR A 24 14.85 7.11 -7.66
N SER A 25 15.74 7.75 -8.41
CA SER A 25 15.31 8.70 -9.46
C SER A 25 14.80 8.02 -10.71
N ARG A 26 15.24 6.77 -10.97
CA ARG A 26 14.87 6.01 -12.16
C ARG A 26 13.37 5.68 -12.18
N GLY A 27 12.67 6.21 -13.18
CA GLY A 27 11.25 5.93 -13.42
C GLY A 27 10.97 4.53 -13.95
N ILE A 28 9.67 4.18 -14.06
CA ILE A 28 9.24 2.91 -14.68
C ILE A 28 9.43 2.93 -16.21
N GLU A 29 9.38 4.11 -16.81
CA GLU A 29 9.52 4.30 -18.26
C GLU A 29 10.98 4.19 -18.73
N GLU A 30 11.94 4.27 -17.80
CA GLU A 30 13.37 4.18 -18.09
C GLU A 30 13.85 2.73 -17.96
N GLU A 31 14.10 2.08 -19.09
CA GLU A 31 14.63 0.72 -19.08
C GLU A 31 16.04 0.68 -18.44
N PRO A 32 16.26 -0.22 -17.44
CA PRO A 32 17.58 -0.39 -16.86
C PRO A 32 18.58 -0.98 -17.85
N THR A 33 19.83 -0.55 -17.78
CA THR A 33 20.93 -1.26 -18.43
C THR A 33 21.15 -2.57 -17.69
N TRP A 34 20.74 -3.69 -18.28
CA TRP A 34 20.85 -5.01 -17.66
C TRP A 34 22.31 -5.48 -17.61
N GLN A 35 22.73 -6.00 -16.44
CA GLN A 35 24.08 -6.54 -16.26
C GLN A 35 24.22 -7.92 -16.92
N ASP A 36 23.15 -8.71 -16.91
CA ASP A 36 23.10 -10.06 -17.43
C ASP A 36 21.69 -10.42 -17.92
N SER A 37 21.55 -11.60 -18.52
CA SER A 37 20.27 -12.16 -18.97
C SER A 37 19.59 -13.03 -17.91
N GLU A 38 20.12 -13.11 -16.69
CA GLU A 38 19.60 -14.00 -15.66
C GLU A 38 18.31 -13.41 -15.07
N VAL A 39 17.20 -14.12 -15.31
CA VAL A 39 15.91 -13.81 -14.70
C VAL A 39 15.73 -14.63 -13.44
N LYS A 40 15.42 -13.96 -12.34
CA LYS A 40 15.13 -14.58 -11.05
C LYS A 40 13.69 -14.28 -10.66
N THR A 41 13.02 -15.25 -10.04
CA THR A 41 11.70 -15.04 -9.44
C THR A 41 11.86 -14.75 -7.96
N ILE A 42 11.37 -13.60 -7.53
CA ILE A 42 11.31 -13.24 -6.10
C ILE A 42 9.87 -13.24 -5.61
N GLU A 43 9.70 -13.45 -4.31
CA GLU A 43 8.43 -13.33 -3.62
C GLU A 43 8.56 -12.28 -2.53
N ILE A 44 7.69 -11.26 -2.59
CA ILE A 44 7.70 -10.15 -1.65
C ILE A 44 6.42 -10.13 -0.82
N SER A 45 6.54 -9.69 0.43
CA SER A 45 5.38 -9.51 1.32
C SER A 45 5.50 -8.19 2.08
N LEU A 46 4.34 -7.62 2.40
CA LEU A 46 4.16 -6.53 3.36
C LEU A 46 3.50 -7.03 4.67
N GLY A 47 3.16 -8.32 4.74
CA GLY A 47 2.46 -8.91 5.89
C GLY A 47 0.98 -8.57 5.96
N LEU A 48 0.37 -8.24 4.81
CA LEU A 48 -1.06 -7.89 4.73
C LEU A 48 -1.96 -9.10 4.55
N CYS A 49 -1.47 -10.13 3.86
CA CYS A 49 -2.14 -11.42 3.72
C CYS A 49 -1.09 -12.55 3.65
N PRO A 50 -1.51 -13.82 3.75
CA PRO A 50 -0.59 -14.96 3.68
C PRO A 50 0.05 -15.17 2.30
N GLN A 51 -0.55 -14.64 1.24
CA GLN A 51 -0.08 -14.83 -0.13
C GLN A 51 0.97 -13.77 -0.48
N PRO A 52 2.20 -14.15 -0.87
CA PRO A 52 3.18 -13.17 -1.34
C PRO A 52 2.89 -12.69 -2.77
N MET A 53 3.45 -11.55 -3.14
CA MET A 53 3.49 -11.10 -4.54
C MET A 53 4.79 -11.57 -5.20
N SER A 54 4.65 -12.35 -6.27
CA SER A 54 5.80 -12.82 -7.06
C SER A 54 6.12 -11.90 -8.24
N PHE A 55 7.41 -11.68 -8.51
CA PHE A 55 7.88 -10.88 -9.65
C PHE A 55 9.12 -11.50 -10.29
N GLN A 56 9.23 -11.38 -11.60
CA GLN A 56 10.46 -11.63 -12.33
C GLN A 56 11.38 -10.41 -12.23
N VAL A 57 12.64 -10.61 -11.85
CA VAL A 57 13.62 -9.55 -11.69
C VAL A 57 14.93 -9.91 -12.38
N ARG A 58 15.66 -8.88 -12.81
CA ARG A 58 16.99 -8.98 -13.42
C ARG A 58 17.94 -7.99 -12.77
N ARG A 59 19.23 -8.32 -12.79
CA ARG A 59 20.27 -7.43 -12.26
C ARG A 59 20.54 -6.31 -13.26
N PHE A 60 20.59 -5.08 -12.78
CA PHE A 60 20.93 -3.91 -13.59
C PHE A 60 22.29 -3.32 -13.17
N VAL A 61 22.92 -2.62 -14.09
CA VAL A 61 24.13 -1.81 -13.84
C VAL A 61 23.69 -0.49 -13.20
N PRO A 62 24.06 -0.21 -11.93
CA PRO A 62 23.61 1.00 -11.27
C PRO A 62 24.18 2.28 -11.88
N GLY A 63 23.34 3.29 -12.01
CA GLY A 63 23.72 4.67 -12.31
C GLY A 63 23.89 5.52 -11.04
N GLU A 64 24.35 6.76 -11.21
CA GLU A 64 24.65 7.68 -10.09
C GLU A 64 23.43 8.02 -9.22
N ASN A 65 22.22 7.96 -9.80
CA ASN A 65 20.98 8.34 -9.13
C ASN A 65 20.15 7.14 -8.63
N ASP A 66 20.70 5.92 -8.73
CA ASP A 66 20.02 4.71 -8.26
C ASP A 66 20.27 4.50 -6.76
N ALA A 67 19.19 4.36 -5.98
CA ALA A 67 19.33 4.08 -4.57
C ALA A 67 19.64 2.60 -4.31
N LEU A 68 20.88 2.31 -3.91
CA LEU A 68 21.36 0.95 -3.62
C LEU A 68 21.45 0.64 -2.12
N SER A 69 20.73 1.39 -1.29
CA SER A 69 20.74 1.14 0.14
C SER A 69 19.41 1.45 0.82
N ARG A 70 19.19 0.80 1.96
CA ARG A 70 18.12 1.15 2.88
C ARG A 70 18.70 1.82 4.11
N THR A 71 18.14 2.97 4.44
CA THR A 71 18.53 3.77 5.61
C THR A 71 17.45 3.72 6.69
N TRP A 72 17.86 3.78 7.95
CA TRP A 72 16.98 3.90 9.12
C TRP A 72 17.68 4.64 10.25
N ILE A 73 16.92 5.02 11.28
CA ILE A 73 17.46 5.63 12.50
C ILE A 73 17.41 4.57 13.60
N ASP A 74 18.55 4.33 14.27
CA ASP A 74 18.62 3.43 15.42
C ASP A 74 17.95 4.06 16.66
N PRO A 75 17.68 3.28 17.74
CA PRO A 75 17.10 3.83 18.97
C PRO A 75 17.96 4.93 19.64
N GLY A 76 19.26 4.97 19.33
CA GLY A 76 20.19 6.01 19.76
C GLY A 76 20.19 7.27 18.89
N GLY A 77 19.30 7.35 17.88
CA GLY A 77 19.18 8.51 16.99
C GLY A 77 20.20 8.56 15.85
N ARG A 78 21.02 7.52 15.64
CA ARG A 78 22.05 7.48 14.60
C ARG A 78 21.49 6.93 13.29
N SER A 79 21.91 7.54 12.18
CA SER A 79 21.61 7.04 10.84
C SER A 79 22.39 5.75 10.56
N ARG A 80 21.68 4.70 10.19
CA ARG A 80 22.21 3.40 9.77
C ARG A 80 21.84 3.16 8.31
N SER A 81 22.63 2.36 7.62
CA SER A 81 22.37 1.97 6.24
C SER A 81 22.83 0.55 5.96
N THR A 82 22.15 -0.12 5.05
CA THR A 82 22.51 -1.44 4.53
C THR A 82 22.48 -1.42 3.00
N PRO A 83 23.45 -2.05 2.31
CA PRO A 83 23.39 -2.19 0.87
C PRO A 83 22.20 -3.07 0.45
N LEU A 84 21.69 -2.79 -0.74
CA LEU A 84 20.64 -3.56 -1.42
C LEU A 84 21.14 -3.97 -2.80
N ALA A 85 20.77 -5.18 -3.24
CA ALA A 85 21.16 -5.68 -4.54
C ALA A 85 20.50 -4.88 -5.68
N PRO A 86 21.21 -4.61 -6.79
CA PRO A 86 20.71 -3.82 -7.90
C PRO A 86 19.82 -4.66 -8.82
N TYR A 87 18.62 -4.99 -8.36
CA TYR A 87 17.61 -5.70 -9.14
C TYR A 87 16.41 -4.81 -9.44
N ALA A 88 15.85 -4.99 -10.63
CA ALA A 88 14.64 -4.32 -11.10
C ALA A 88 13.66 -5.34 -11.71
N VAL A 89 12.37 -4.98 -11.76
CA VAL A 89 11.33 -5.82 -12.38
C VAL A 89 11.64 -5.98 -13.88
N ALA A 90 11.65 -7.23 -14.35
CA ALA A 90 12.06 -7.58 -15.72
C ALA A 90 10.93 -7.46 -16.74
N ASP A 91 9.69 -7.75 -16.33
CA ASP A 91 8.49 -7.71 -17.19
C ASP A 91 7.41 -6.83 -16.53
N ILE A 92 7.30 -5.59 -17.01
CA ILE A 92 6.32 -4.62 -16.51
C ILE A 92 4.87 -5.02 -16.90
N PRO A 93 4.56 -5.40 -18.16
CA PRO A 93 3.23 -5.88 -18.53
C PRO A 93 2.72 -7.05 -17.68
N GLU A 94 3.55 -8.06 -17.45
CA GLU A 94 3.22 -9.21 -16.59
C GLU A 94 2.96 -8.74 -15.16
N ALA A 95 3.84 -7.90 -14.61
CA ALA A 95 3.68 -7.35 -13.26
C ALA A 95 2.37 -6.55 -13.10
N VAL A 96 1.94 -5.78 -14.11
CA VAL A 96 0.64 -5.08 -14.09
C VAL A 96 -0.52 -6.05 -13.98
N SER A 97 -0.52 -7.09 -14.82
CA SER A 97 -1.58 -8.11 -14.82
C SER A 97 -1.63 -8.83 -13.48
N HIS A 98 -0.46 -9.24 -12.99
CA HIS A 98 -0.30 -9.95 -11.73
C HIS A 98 -0.79 -9.11 -10.54
N ILE A 99 -0.40 -7.83 -10.45
CA ILE A 99 -0.85 -6.93 -9.37
C ILE A 99 -2.38 -6.79 -9.35
N LYS A 100 -3.01 -6.61 -10.52
CA LYS A 100 -4.49 -6.51 -10.61
C LYS A 100 -5.16 -7.79 -10.13
N GLN A 101 -4.65 -8.94 -10.53
CA GLN A 101 -5.18 -10.24 -10.11
C GLN A 101 -4.94 -10.48 -8.61
N TYR A 102 -3.75 -10.13 -8.12
CA TYR A 102 -3.39 -10.24 -6.72
C TYR A 102 -4.31 -9.41 -5.82
N ILE A 103 -4.61 -8.16 -6.20
CA ILE A 103 -5.56 -7.32 -5.45
C ILE A 103 -6.93 -7.97 -5.43
N ARG A 104 -7.44 -8.38 -6.59
CA ARG A 104 -8.78 -8.99 -6.72
C ARG A 104 -8.93 -10.27 -5.88
N ASN A 105 -7.90 -11.10 -5.84
CA ASN A 105 -7.97 -12.41 -5.19
C ASN A 105 -7.75 -12.35 -3.68
N ASN A 106 -7.07 -11.32 -3.17
CA ASN A 106 -6.61 -11.27 -1.78
C ASN A 106 -7.22 -10.14 -0.96
N SER A 107 -8.10 -9.32 -1.54
CA SER A 107 -8.66 -8.12 -0.88
C SER A 107 -9.51 -8.37 0.36
N ASN A 108 -9.90 -9.63 0.63
CA ASN A 108 -10.81 -9.98 1.72
C ASN A 108 -10.09 -10.26 3.06
N CYS A 109 -8.84 -9.78 3.22
CA CYS A 109 -7.98 -10.09 4.36
C CYS A 109 -7.99 -9.02 5.48
N PHE A 110 -9.15 -8.42 5.75
CA PHE A 110 -9.34 -7.31 6.70
C PHE A 110 -8.76 -7.55 8.10
N VAL A 111 -8.92 -8.77 8.63
CA VAL A 111 -8.59 -9.09 10.03
C VAL A 111 -7.10 -8.96 10.33
N GLU A 112 -6.23 -9.35 9.40
CA GLU A 112 -4.77 -9.29 9.63
C GLU A 112 -4.29 -7.85 9.78
N ALA A 113 -4.90 -6.91 9.07
CA ALA A 113 -4.53 -5.51 9.10
C ALA A 113 -4.83 -4.81 10.44
N VAL A 114 -5.79 -5.34 11.22
CA VAL A 114 -6.22 -4.78 12.51
C VAL A 114 -5.90 -5.67 13.70
N ARG A 115 -5.06 -6.70 13.51
CA ARG A 115 -4.68 -7.66 14.56
C ARG A 115 -4.14 -7.02 15.84
N HIS A 116 -3.58 -5.81 15.73
CA HIS A 116 -3.02 -5.04 16.85
C HIS A 116 -3.90 -3.86 17.28
N SER A 117 -5.04 -3.66 16.61
CA SER A 117 -6.00 -2.60 16.94
C SER A 117 -6.85 -2.98 18.15
N HIS A 118 -7.61 -2.03 18.68
CA HIS A 118 -8.53 -2.27 19.79
C HIS A 118 -9.57 -3.37 19.43
N PRO A 119 -10.00 -4.24 20.37
CA PRO A 119 -10.94 -5.33 20.07
C PRO A 119 -12.23 -4.90 19.37
N ALA A 120 -12.74 -3.70 19.66
CA ALA A 120 -13.90 -3.14 18.97
C ALA A 120 -13.65 -2.88 17.48
N VAL A 121 -12.44 -2.45 17.10
CA VAL A 121 -12.06 -2.29 15.68
C VAL A 121 -11.99 -3.66 15.00
N GLN A 122 -11.36 -4.64 15.67
CA GLN A 122 -11.27 -6.00 15.16
C GLN A 122 -12.66 -6.60 14.89
N LEU A 123 -13.61 -6.37 15.80
CA LEU A 123 -15.00 -6.79 15.64
C LEU A 123 -15.68 -6.15 14.42
N VAL A 124 -15.50 -4.85 14.19
CA VAL A 124 -16.10 -4.21 13.01
C VAL A 124 -15.48 -4.74 11.72
N TYR A 125 -14.18 -4.98 11.69
CA TYR A 125 -13.50 -5.58 10.53
C TYR A 125 -13.93 -7.03 10.27
N SER A 126 -14.24 -7.83 11.31
CA SER A 126 -14.82 -9.16 11.11
C SER A 126 -16.23 -9.07 10.53
N CYS A 127 -17.05 -8.13 11.00
CA CYS A 127 -18.38 -7.87 10.43
C CYS A 127 -18.33 -7.52 8.94
N VAL A 128 -17.29 -6.84 8.45
CA VAL A 128 -17.10 -6.60 7.01
C VAL A 128 -16.95 -7.91 6.24
N ALA A 129 -16.12 -8.82 6.74
CA ALA A 129 -15.88 -10.11 6.10
C ALA A 129 -17.15 -10.99 6.11
N ASP A 130 -17.84 -11.04 7.25
CA ASP A 130 -19.09 -11.79 7.40
C ASP A 130 -20.16 -11.24 6.45
N TRP A 131 -20.32 -9.92 6.40
CA TRP A 131 -21.30 -9.27 5.56
C TRP A 131 -21.02 -9.42 4.06
N LEU A 132 -19.75 -9.35 3.66
CA LEU A 132 -19.34 -9.65 2.28
C LEU A 132 -19.74 -11.08 1.89
N SER A 133 -19.50 -12.06 2.78
CA SER A 133 -19.91 -13.45 2.57
C SER A 133 -21.44 -13.58 2.45
N GLU A 134 -22.21 -12.94 3.32
CA GLU A 134 -23.68 -12.97 3.25
C GLU A 134 -24.22 -12.39 1.94
N LEU A 135 -23.63 -11.29 1.48
CA LEU A 135 -24.02 -10.63 0.23
C LEU A 135 -23.70 -11.45 -1.01
N GLN A 136 -22.62 -12.23 -1.02
CA GLN A 136 -22.25 -13.12 -2.13
C GLN A 136 -23.30 -14.23 -2.37
N HIS A 137 -24.08 -14.59 -1.35
CA HIS A 137 -25.14 -15.59 -1.45
C HIS A 137 -26.52 -14.99 -1.78
N GLY A 138 -26.64 -13.65 -1.86
CA GLY A 138 -27.90 -12.95 -2.11
C GLY A 138 -28.03 -12.44 -3.55
N ASN A 139 -29.14 -12.77 -4.21
CA ASN A 139 -29.34 -12.45 -5.64
C ASN A 139 -30.22 -11.21 -5.91
N ASP A 140 -30.73 -10.52 -4.89
CA ASP A 140 -31.63 -9.37 -5.08
C ASP A 140 -30.88 -8.07 -5.40
N SER A 141 -31.54 -7.16 -6.13
CA SER A 141 -30.93 -5.90 -6.61
C SER A 141 -30.32 -5.01 -5.51
N PRO A 142 -30.90 -4.85 -4.30
CA PRO A 142 -30.25 -4.09 -3.24
C PRO A 142 -28.99 -4.76 -2.70
N LYS A 143 -28.96 -6.10 -2.67
CA LYS A 143 -27.78 -6.86 -2.22
C LYS A 143 -26.66 -6.79 -3.26
N SER A 144 -26.98 -6.80 -4.56
CA SER A 144 -25.97 -6.67 -5.61
C SER A 144 -25.25 -5.30 -5.60
N GLN A 145 -25.96 -4.21 -5.30
CA GLN A 145 -25.35 -2.89 -5.13
C GLN A 145 -24.44 -2.81 -3.89
N GLN A 146 -24.85 -3.43 -2.78
CA GLN A 146 -24.05 -3.53 -1.55
C GLN A 146 -22.81 -4.39 -1.73
N LEU A 147 -22.96 -5.54 -2.39
CA LEU A 147 -21.85 -6.42 -2.75
C LEU A 147 -20.82 -5.67 -3.59
N LYS A 148 -21.28 -5.00 -4.66
CA LYS A 148 -20.41 -4.21 -5.52
C LYS A 148 -19.65 -3.13 -4.76
N LEU A 149 -20.31 -2.40 -3.85
CA LEU A 149 -19.67 -1.36 -3.04
C LEU A 149 -18.58 -1.96 -2.15
N LEU A 150 -18.86 -3.05 -1.44
CA LEU A 150 -17.88 -3.70 -0.56
C LEU A 150 -16.73 -4.33 -1.32
N GLU A 151 -16.97 -4.97 -2.47
CA GLU A 151 -15.90 -5.55 -3.29
C GLU A 151 -14.96 -4.46 -3.82
N GLN A 152 -15.53 -3.36 -4.33
CA GLN A 152 -14.75 -2.20 -4.79
C GLN A 152 -13.96 -1.59 -3.63
N TYR A 153 -14.58 -1.47 -2.47
CA TYR A 153 -13.91 -0.98 -1.27
C TYR A 153 -12.77 -1.89 -0.82
N SER A 154 -13.01 -3.20 -0.76
CA SER A 154 -12.01 -4.20 -0.34
C SER A 154 -10.78 -4.14 -1.25
N GLN A 155 -11.00 -4.09 -2.57
CA GLN A 155 -9.91 -4.00 -3.55
C GLN A 155 -9.16 -2.66 -3.44
N LEU A 156 -9.88 -1.55 -3.30
CA LEU A 156 -9.28 -0.23 -3.10
C LEU A 156 -8.44 -0.19 -1.82
N TRP A 157 -9.00 -0.63 -0.69
CA TRP A 157 -8.34 -0.69 0.61
C TRP A 157 -7.08 -1.55 0.54
N PHE A 158 -7.18 -2.75 -0.02
CA PHE A 158 -6.03 -3.65 -0.13
C PHE A 158 -4.95 -3.09 -1.06
N GLY A 159 -5.34 -2.46 -2.18
CA GLY A 159 -4.42 -1.76 -3.07
C GLY A 159 -3.67 -0.64 -2.34
N ILE A 160 -4.38 0.23 -1.61
CA ILE A 160 -3.79 1.29 -0.77
C ILE A 160 -2.82 0.69 0.23
N ARG A 161 -3.21 -0.34 0.98
CA ARG A 161 -2.35 -0.97 1.99
C ARG A 161 -1.08 -1.55 1.39
N ASN A 162 -1.13 -2.10 0.18
CA ASN A 162 0.07 -2.58 -0.51
C ASN A 162 1.00 -1.46 -1.01
N THR A 163 0.51 -0.21 -1.12
CA THR A 163 1.37 0.97 -1.42
C THR A 163 2.05 1.55 -0.19
N VAL A 164 1.61 1.18 1.02
CA VAL A 164 2.14 1.70 2.29
C VAL A 164 2.90 0.62 3.05
N GLY A 165 4.13 0.94 3.47
CA GLY A 165 4.96 0.04 4.26
C GLY A 165 6.24 -0.38 3.56
N SER A 166 7.03 -1.18 4.27
CA SER A 166 8.28 -1.74 3.75
C SER A 166 8.07 -3.21 3.43
N SER A 167 8.29 -3.60 2.17
CA SER A 167 8.24 -5.01 1.78
C SER A 167 9.57 -5.71 2.05
N TRP A 168 9.50 -7.03 2.20
CA TRP A 168 10.66 -7.90 2.33
C TRP A 168 10.57 -9.11 1.40
N LEU A 169 11.72 -9.67 1.05
CA LEU A 169 11.80 -10.97 0.36
C LEU A 169 11.42 -12.08 1.34
N CYS A 170 10.53 -12.96 0.92
CA CYS A 170 10.00 -14.06 1.74
C CYS A 170 10.02 -15.43 1.04
N GLY A 171 10.42 -15.48 -0.23
CA GLY A 171 10.65 -16.72 -0.97
C GLY A 171 12.07 -17.25 -0.81
N TYR A 172 12.39 -18.30 -1.57
CA TYR A 172 13.72 -18.93 -1.56
C TYR A 172 14.84 -18.05 -2.13
N GLU A 173 14.53 -17.22 -3.14
CA GLU A 173 15.52 -16.34 -3.77
C GLU A 173 15.75 -15.08 -2.93
N THR A 174 16.98 -14.91 -2.45
CA THR A 174 17.39 -13.80 -1.56
C THR A 174 18.15 -12.69 -2.29
N LEU A 175 18.46 -12.89 -3.58
CA LEU A 175 19.31 -12.02 -4.39
C LEU A 175 20.72 -11.83 -3.79
N GLY A 176 21.18 -12.80 -2.99
CA GLY A 176 22.46 -12.74 -2.28
C GLY A 176 22.49 -11.73 -1.12
N MET A 177 21.32 -11.33 -0.62
CA MET A 177 21.20 -10.46 0.55
C MET A 177 20.83 -11.27 1.79
N GLU A 178 21.22 -10.76 2.96
CA GLU A 178 21.01 -11.41 4.26
C GLU A 178 20.00 -10.66 5.13
N PRO A 179 19.28 -11.35 6.04
CA PRO A 179 18.43 -10.72 7.03
C PRO A 179 19.21 -9.81 7.98
N ILE A 180 18.58 -8.71 8.40
CA ILE A 180 19.20 -7.76 9.33
C ILE A 180 18.55 -7.87 10.70
N HIS A 181 19.37 -8.12 11.70
CA HIS A 181 18.97 -8.28 13.10
C HIS A 181 19.35 -7.08 13.98
N GLU A 182 19.79 -5.98 13.37
CA GLU A 182 20.12 -4.77 14.11
C GLU A 182 18.88 -4.17 14.81
N GLU A 183 19.10 -3.63 16.00
CA GLU A 183 18.06 -2.94 16.76
C GLU A 183 17.60 -1.67 16.02
N GLY A 184 16.30 -1.42 16.02
CA GLY A 184 15.69 -0.29 15.29
C GLY A 184 15.57 -0.48 13.78
N TYR A 185 16.08 -1.56 13.20
CA TYR A 185 15.82 -1.87 11.79
C TYR A 185 14.33 -2.23 11.59
N PRO A 186 13.58 -1.53 10.72
CA PRO A 186 12.12 -1.70 10.65
C PRO A 186 11.64 -3.07 10.16
N LEU A 187 12.54 -3.88 9.60
CA LEU A 187 12.23 -5.21 9.07
C LEU A 187 13.08 -6.26 9.79
N HIS A 188 13.19 -6.17 11.11
CA HIS A 188 14.01 -7.07 11.92
C HIS A 188 13.86 -8.55 11.53
N GLY A 189 14.98 -9.20 11.26
CA GLY A 189 15.06 -10.59 10.84
C GLY A 189 14.56 -10.87 9.42
N LYS A 190 14.40 -9.84 8.58
CA LYS A 190 13.93 -9.97 7.19
C LYS A 190 14.88 -9.30 6.20
N ILE A 191 14.81 -9.76 4.95
CA ILE A 191 15.60 -9.25 3.82
C ILE A 191 14.81 -8.15 3.12
N SER A 192 15.35 -6.94 3.04
CA SER A 192 14.67 -5.83 2.36
C SER A 192 14.53 -6.09 0.86
N THR A 193 13.39 -5.73 0.29
CA THR A 193 13.20 -5.70 -1.16
C THR A 193 14.11 -4.62 -1.79
N PRO A 194 14.76 -4.88 -2.93
CA PRO A 194 15.53 -3.88 -3.67
C PRO A 194 14.76 -2.58 -3.97
N ARG A 195 15.42 -1.42 -3.90
CA ARG A 195 14.75 -0.11 -4.04
C ARG A 195 14.06 0.06 -5.39
N GLN A 196 14.68 -0.36 -6.49
CA GLN A 196 14.07 -0.23 -7.81
C GLN A 196 12.81 -1.10 -7.92
N VAL A 197 12.82 -2.33 -7.37
CA VAL A 197 11.62 -3.17 -7.29
C VAL A 197 10.52 -2.48 -6.48
N VAL A 198 10.84 -1.96 -5.29
CA VAL A 198 9.86 -1.25 -4.43
C VAL A 198 9.27 -0.03 -5.15
N GLN A 199 10.11 0.75 -5.84
CA GLN A 199 9.69 1.91 -6.62
C GLN A 199 8.74 1.50 -7.76
N THR A 200 9.15 0.54 -8.58
CA THR A 200 8.35 0.05 -9.70
C THR A 200 7.02 -0.52 -9.23
N VAL A 201 7.03 -1.48 -8.31
CA VAL A 201 5.79 -2.09 -7.77
C VAL A 201 4.89 -1.02 -7.15
N GLY A 202 5.46 -0.03 -6.47
CA GLY A 202 4.73 1.12 -5.92
C GLY A 202 3.93 1.90 -6.97
N CYS A 203 4.52 2.28 -8.11
CA CYS A 203 3.74 2.99 -9.12
C CYS A 203 2.78 2.06 -9.89
N LEU A 204 3.08 0.78 -10.06
CA LEU A 204 2.15 -0.17 -10.66
C LEU A 204 0.91 -0.39 -9.78
N LEU A 205 1.09 -0.49 -8.47
CA LEU A 205 -0.01 -0.53 -7.48
C LEU A 205 -0.84 0.75 -7.52
N ASP A 206 -0.20 1.92 -7.55
CA ASP A 206 -0.89 3.19 -7.70
C ASP A 206 -1.73 3.24 -8.98
N HIS A 207 -1.16 2.84 -10.12
CA HIS A 207 -1.89 2.75 -11.39
C HIS A 207 -3.07 1.78 -11.33
N ALA A 208 -2.91 0.62 -10.67
CA ALA A 208 -3.99 -0.35 -10.47
C ALA A 208 -5.09 0.16 -9.53
N THR A 209 -4.75 1.01 -8.56
CA THR A 209 -5.65 1.44 -7.49
C THR A 209 -6.45 2.70 -7.85
N ARG A 210 -5.91 3.61 -8.68
CA ARG A 210 -6.61 4.80 -9.20
C ARG A 210 -8.02 4.52 -9.77
N PRO A 211 -8.20 3.56 -10.70
CA PRO A 211 -9.54 3.27 -11.23
C PRO A 211 -10.47 2.69 -10.16
N LEU A 212 -9.96 1.93 -9.19
CA LEU A 212 -10.75 1.38 -8.08
C LEU A 212 -11.30 2.50 -7.19
N GLN A 213 -10.49 3.54 -6.91
CA GLN A 213 -10.94 4.71 -6.16
C GLN A 213 -12.10 5.42 -6.85
N ALA A 214 -11.96 5.71 -8.15
CA ALA A 214 -13.02 6.40 -8.90
C ALA A 214 -14.33 5.60 -8.90
N GLN A 215 -14.24 4.28 -9.12
CA GLN A 215 -15.40 3.40 -9.10
C GLN A 215 -16.05 3.30 -7.72
N PHE A 216 -15.25 3.16 -6.66
CA PHE A 216 -15.72 3.12 -5.29
C PHE A 216 -16.45 4.41 -4.89
N LEU A 217 -15.85 5.57 -5.14
CA LEU A 217 -16.44 6.87 -4.81
C LEU A 217 -17.76 7.10 -5.55
N GLN A 218 -17.85 6.65 -6.80
CA GLN A 218 -19.09 6.72 -7.57
C GLN A 218 -20.19 5.83 -6.96
N SER A 219 -19.87 4.58 -6.62
CA SER A 219 -20.82 3.66 -5.97
C SER A 219 -21.23 4.15 -4.58
N LEU A 220 -20.30 4.69 -3.79
CA LEU A 220 -20.56 5.23 -2.46
C LEU A 220 -21.50 6.43 -2.55
N LYS A 221 -21.23 7.37 -3.46
CA LYS A 221 -22.12 8.52 -3.73
C LYS A 221 -23.52 8.06 -4.11
N ALA A 222 -23.63 7.11 -5.04
CA ALA A 222 -24.91 6.59 -5.49
C ALA A 222 -25.72 5.97 -4.33
N MET A 223 -25.08 5.22 -3.44
CA MET A 223 -25.74 4.60 -2.30
C MET A 223 -26.13 5.60 -1.20
N LEU A 224 -25.30 6.60 -0.93
CA LEU A 224 -25.61 7.68 0.03
C LEU A 224 -26.76 8.57 -0.45
N CYS A 225 -26.86 8.81 -1.76
CA CYS A 225 -27.91 9.64 -2.36
C CYS A 225 -29.18 8.88 -2.73
N ALA A 226 -29.19 7.55 -2.63
CA ALA A 226 -30.41 6.75 -2.84
C ALA A 226 -31.41 7.02 -1.70
N ASP A 227 -32.70 7.04 -2.02
CA ASP A 227 -33.79 7.38 -1.08
C ASP A 227 -33.82 6.45 0.16
N GLY A 228 -33.04 6.81 1.18
CA GLY A 228 -33.16 6.38 2.58
C GLY A 228 -33.41 4.91 2.85
N ASN A 229 -32.95 3.99 1.99
CA ASN A 229 -33.27 2.57 2.13
C ASN A 229 -32.61 2.02 3.41
N PRO A 230 -33.37 1.64 4.45
CA PRO A 230 -32.78 1.20 5.72
C PRO A 230 -31.91 -0.05 5.57
N SER A 231 -32.13 -0.85 4.51
CA SER A 231 -31.34 -2.04 4.24
C SER A 231 -29.88 -1.77 3.84
N THR A 232 -29.54 -0.54 3.41
CA THR A 232 -28.15 -0.18 3.04
C THR A 232 -27.36 0.43 4.20
N LEU A 233 -28.04 0.81 5.30
CA LEU A 233 -27.43 1.49 6.45
C LEU A 233 -26.28 0.68 7.05
N TYR A 234 -26.43 -0.64 7.14
CA TYR A 234 -25.40 -1.51 7.69
C TYR A 234 -24.14 -1.52 6.82
N THR A 235 -24.29 -1.68 5.50
CA THR A 235 -23.16 -1.59 4.55
C THR A 235 -22.47 -0.23 4.63
N LEU A 236 -23.24 0.85 4.65
CA LEU A 236 -22.71 2.21 4.73
C LEU A 236 -21.95 2.43 6.04
N PHE A 237 -22.50 1.98 7.16
CA PHE A 237 -21.81 2.03 8.46
C PHE A 237 -20.45 1.33 8.41
N LEU A 238 -20.42 0.09 7.89
CA LEU A 238 -19.18 -0.69 7.79
C LEU A 238 -18.13 0.03 6.92
N VAL A 239 -18.51 0.45 5.71
CA VAL A 239 -17.59 1.14 4.78
C VAL A 239 -17.04 2.44 5.38
N VAL A 240 -17.91 3.26 5.95
CA VAL A 240 -17.52 4.55 6.55
C VAL A 240 -16.63 4.34 7.77
N PHE A 241 -16.94 3.35 8.62
CA PHE A 241 -16.12 3.05 9.79
C PHE A 241 -14.69 2.66 9.38
N VAL A 242 -14.54 1.73 8.44
CA VAL A 242 -13.20 1.27 8.00
C VAL A 242 -12.43 2.42 7.35
N LEU A 243 -13.09 3.25 6.52
CA LEU A 243 -12.48 4.46 5.96
C LEU A 243 -11.95 5.43 7.02
N LEU A 244 -12.75 5.71 8.07
CA LEU A 244 -12.35 6.62 9.14
C LEU A 244 -11.19 6.05 9.96
N HIS A 245 -11.19 4.74 10.22
CA HIS A 245 -10.09 4.06 10.89
C HIS A 245 -8.78 4.14 10.07
N GLU A 246 -8.83 3.96 8.75
CA GLU A 246 -7.64 4.12 7.90
C GLU A 246 -7.12 5.57 7.89
N CYS A 247 -8.03 6.56 7.89
CA CYS A 247 -7.64 7.97 8.05
C CYS A 247 -6.93 8.22 9.38
N GLU A 248 -7.38 7.59 10.48
CA GLU A 248 -6.72 7.67 11.78
C GLU A 248 -5.31 7.08 11.74
N ASP A 249 -5.14 5.89 11.15
CA ASP A 249 -3.85 5.22 11.02
C ASP A 249 -2.84 6.04 10.19
N ILE A 250 -3.29 6.60 9.06
CA ILE A 250 -2.47 7.49 8.23
C ILE A 250 -2.06 8.74 9.01
N CYS A 251 -2.98 9.32 9.79
CA CYS A 251 -2.67 10.49 10.63
C CYS A 251 -1.61 10.16 11.69
N LYS A 252 -1.75 9.03 12.40
CA LYS A 252 -0.76 8.56 13.40
C LYS A 252 0.60 8.29 12.77
N ASP A 253 0.62 7.70 11.57
CA ASP A 253 1.86 7.43 10.84
C ASP A 253 2.60 8.73 10.47
N ARG A 254 1.86 9.69 9.92
CA ARG A 254 2.38 11.03 9.59
C ARG A 254 2.86 11.78 10.82
N GLU A 255 2.13 11.72 11.93
CA GLU A 255 2.55 12.31 13.19
C GLU A 255 3.86 11.68 13.70
N ARG A 256 3.96 10.36 13.70
CA ARG A 256 5.19 9.63 14.07
C ARG A 256 6.37 10.09 13.20
N TYR A 257 6.16 10.14 11.89
CA TYR A 257 7.17 10.60 10.93
C TYR A 257 7.57 12.06 11.18
N ALA A 258 6.60 12.94 11.43
CA ALA A 258 6.85 14.35 11.74
C ALA A 258 7.65 14.48 13.04
N ARG A 259 7.30 13.79 14.13
CA ARG A 259 8.07 13.82 15.39
C ARG A 259 9.51 13.36 15.20
N GLN A 260 9.73 12.27 14.46
CA GLN A 260 11.06 11.74 14.16
C GLN A 260 11.92 12.69 13.30
N ASN A 261 11.30 13.49 12.42
CA ASN A 261 12.02 14.39 11.52
C ASN A 261 12.07 15.85 12.01
N CYS A 262 11.09 16.34 12.76
CA CYS A 262 11.10 17.69 13.35
C CYS A 262 12.10 17.80 14.51
N MET A 263 12.39 16.71 15.24
CA MET A 263 13.55 16.68 16.16
C MET A 263 14.88 16.94 15.44
N LYS A 264 14.97 16.75 14.12
CA LYS A 264 16.15 17.12 13.32
C LYS A 264 16.26 18.64 13.10
N ALA A 265 15.12 19.33 12.95
CA ALA A 265 15.12 20.79 12.74
C ALA A 265 15.50 21.55 14.02
N SER A 266 15.08 21.06 15.20
CA SER A 266 15.43 21.65 16.49
C SER A 266 16.91 21.48 16.86
N ASN A 267 17.56 20.42 16.39
CA ASN A 267 18.99 20.16 16.60
C ASN A 267 19.91 20.79 15.54
N THR A 268 19.34 21.52 14.58
CA THR A 268 20.10 22.39 13.67
C THR A 268 20.02 23.83 14.18
N GLN A 269 20.40 24.05 15.44
CA GLN A 269 20.73 25.39 15.94
C GLN A 269 22.23 25.62 15.69
N TYR A 270 22.49 26.56 14.77
CA TYR A 270 23.72 27.36 14.66
C TYR A 270 25.05 26.61 14.84
N ILE A 271 25.62 26.16 13.72
CA ILE A 271 27.06 26.27 13.53
C ILE A 271 27.23 27.50 12.63
N LEU A 272 27.82 28.55 13.22
CA LEU A 272 28.29 29.76 12.55
C LEU A 272 29.25 29.41 11.40
#